data_AF-A0A3D1ACZ8-F1
#
_entry.id   AF-A0A3D1ACZ8-F1
#
_cell.length_a   1.000
_cell.length_b   1.000
_cell.length_c   1.000
_cell.angle_alpha   90.00
_cell.angle_beta   90.00
_cell.angle_gamma   90.00
#
_symmetry.space_group_name_H-M   'P 1'
#
loop_
_entity.id
_entity.type
_entity.pdbx_description
1 polymer ?
#
loop_
_entity_poly.entity_id
_entity_poly.type
_entity_poly.pdbx_seq_one_letter_code
_entity_poly.pdbx_strand_id
1 'polypeptide(L)'
;PIFAEGILANAYTRNPYNSMAFNDVATDDAVINQTDNDFLKMATGSWTSNNNPMDQWSSCKAAIQYINLFLGEVDQVSWVDNPLVNTMFCDRLKGEAYGLRAMFMFYLLQAHGGWTPGGELLGVPIVNEAEDISANFNYPRDTYDACIKQIYSDVQMTANLLPLDYENIASDNQIPEKYRSTGINVSQYNMVFGENFRTRMSSRIAMAFRAKAALLGASPAFAQGTTVTWADAANYNGELLDLIGGL
;
A
#
# COMPACT_ATOMS: atom_id res chain seq x y z
N PRO A 1 -12.82 20.25 -2.04
CA PRO A 1 -12.83 18.80 -2.29
C PRO A 1 -11.84 18.36 -3.39
N ILE A 2 -11.98 18.86 -4.62
CA ILE A 2 -11.17 18.42 -5.77
C ILE A 2 -9.66 18.55 -5.52
N PHE A 3 -9.22 19.65 -4.90
CA PHE A 3 -7.82 19.85 -4.56
C PHE A 3 -7.29 18.77 -3.60
N ALA A 4 -8.02 18.50 -2.50
CA ALA A 4 -7.65 17.48 -1.53
C ALA A 4 -7.68 16.06 -2.13
N GLU A 5 -8.66 15.75 -2.98
CA GLU A 5 -8.68 14.49 -3.73
C GLU A 5 -7.47 14.36 -4.65
N GLY A 6 -7.05 15.47 -5.28
CA GLY A 6 -5.84 15.53 -6.10
C GLY A 6 -4.56 15.11 -5.36
N ILE A 7 -4.48 15.36 -4.04
CA ILE A 7 -3.36 14.93 -3.20
C ILE A 7 -3.31 13.39 -3.14
N LEU A 8 -4.46 12.75 -2.84
CA LEU A 8 -4.54 11.29 -2.82
C LEU A 8 -4.38 10.69 -4.23
N ALA A 9 -4.95 11.32 -5.26
CA ALA A 9 -4.79 10.91 -6.64
C ALA A 9 -3.32 10.94 -7.09
N ASN A 10 -2.52 11.89 -6.60
CA ASN A 10 -1.09 11.92 -6.85
C ASN A 10 -0.39 10.63 -6.37
N ALA A 11 -0.77 10.13 -5.19
CA ALA A 11 -0.24 8.87 -4.68
C ALA A 11 -0.58 7.70 -5.61
N TYR A 12 -1.81 7.62 -6.15
CA TYR A 12 -2.17 6.59 -7.14
C TYR A 12 -1.29 6.63 -8.39
N THR A 13 -0.97 7.82 -8.92
CA THR A 13 -0.14 7.95 -10.13
C THR A 13 1.31 7.49 -9.93
N ARG A 14 1.78 7.41 -8.68
CA ARG A 14 3.14 7.03 -8.31
C ARG A 14 3.34 5.53 -8.12
N ASN A 15 2.31 4.71 -8.33
CA ASN A 15 2.45 3.26 -8.28
C ASN A 15 3.63 2.81 -9.17
N PRO A 16 4.66 2.13 -8.61
CA PRO A 16 5.84 1.70 -9.36
C PRO A 16 5.52 0.84 -10.59
N TYR A 17 4.38 0.17 -10.57
CA TYR A 17 3.92 -0.73 -11.62
C TYR A 17 2.68 -0.20 -12.35
N ASN A 18 2.63 1.12 -12.60
CA ASN A 18 1.56 1.76 -13.37
C ASN A 18 1.61 1.45 -14.89
N SER A 19 2.61 0.68 -15.31
CA SER A 19 2.80 0.14 -16.67
C SER A 19 3.39 -1.26 -16.58
N MET A 20 3.39 -1.99 -17.71
CA MET A 20 3.99 -3.33 -17.78
C MET A 20 5.47 -3.24 -17.41
N ALA A 21 5.88 -3.96 -16.36
CA ALA A 21 7.27 -3.99 -15.96
C ALA A 21 8.10 -4.70 -17.03
N PHE A 22 9.27 -4.15 -17.33
CA PHE A 22 10.22 -4.75 -18.28
C PHE A 22 11.40 -5.40 -17.55
N ASN A 23 11.18 -5.84 -16.31
CA ASN A 23 12.22 -6.41 -15.45
C ASN A 23 12.44 -7.92 -15.66
N ASP A 24 11.62 -8.59 -16.48
CA ASP A 24 11.81 -10.01 -16.84
C ASP A 24 13.16 -10.25 -17.56
N VAL A 25 13.69 -9.23 -18.26
CA VAL A 25 15.03 -9.33 -18.88
C VAL A 25 16.18 -9.27 -17.86
N ALA A 26 15.86 -9.00 -16.59
CA ALA A 26 16.79 -9.08 -15.46
C ALA A 26 16.72 -10.43 -14.73
N THR A 27 15.79 -11.32 -15.11
CA THR A 27 15.63 -12.68 -14.58
C THR A 27 15.95 -13.72 -15.67
N ASP A 28 15.75 -15.00 -15.39
CA ASP A 28 15.86 -16.09 -16.36
C ASP A 28 14.65 -16.22 -17.29
N ASP A 29 13.62 -15.38 -17.12
CA ASP A 29 12.38 -15.42 -17.92
C ASP A 29 12.55 -14.85 -19.34
N ALA A 30 13.47 -13.90 -19.53
CA ALA A 30 13.68 -13.23 -20.81
C ALA A 30 15.14 -12.79 -21.05
N VAL A 31 15.44 -12.41 -22.29
CA VAL A 31 16.75 -11.86 -22.69
C VAL A 31 16.61 -10.53 -23.42
N ILE A 32 17.62 -9.68 -23.30
CA ILE A 32 17.72 -8.41 -24.04
C ILE A 32 19.06 -8.29 -24.77
N ASN A 33 19.02 -7.78 -26.00
CA ASN A 33 20.20 -7.48 -26.81
C ASN A 33 20.47 -5.97 -26.96
N GLN A 34 19.67 -5.10 -26.35
CA GLN A 34 19.90 -3.66 -26.30
C GLN A 34 21.03 -3.38 -25.30
N THR A 35 22.21 -3.04 -25.81
CA THR A 35 23.44 -2.88 -25.01
C THR A 35 23.39 -1.73 -24.02
N ASP A 36 22.52 -0.75 -24.25
CA ASP A 36 22.30 0.42 -23.39
C ASP A 36 21.20 0.22 -22.34
N ASN A 37 20.54 -0.95 -22.31
CA ASN A 37 19.51 -1.25 -21.33
C ASN A 37 20.08 -1.31 -19.89
N ASP A 38 19.38 -0.69 -18.94
CA ASP A 38 19.85 -0.57 -17.56
C ASP A 38 19.87 -1.91 -16.81
N PHE A 39 18.98 -2.85 -17.12
CA PHE A 39 19.01 -4.20 -16.53
C PHE A 39 20.19 -5.02 -17.05
N LEU A 40 20.55 -4.88 -18.33
CA LEU A 40 21.77 -5.50 -18.87
C LEU A 40 23.02 -4.92 -18.20
N LYS A 41 23.09 -3.59 -18.04
CA LYS A 41 24.18 -2.93 -17.32
C LYS A 41 24.25 -3.38 -15.86
N MET A 42 23.11 -3.53 -15.19
CA MET A 42 23.03 -4.05 -13.83
C MET A 42 23.62 -5.46 -13.73
N ALA A 43 23.18 -6.38 -14.59
CA ALA A 43 23.64 -7.77 -14.64
C ALA A 43 25.14 -7.89 -14.96
N THR A 44 25.70 -6.95 -15.72
CA THR A 44 27.12 -6.91 -16.10
C THR A 44 28.01 -6.12 -15.12
N GLY A 45 27.48 -5.70 -13.97
CA GLY A 45 28.27 -5.13 -12.87
C GLY A 45 28.24 -3.60 -12.72
N SER A 46 27.31 -2.92 -13.38
CA SER A 46 27.12 -1.46 -13.22
C SER A 46 26.30 -1.08 -11.98
N TRP A 47 25.85 -2.06 -11.19
CA TRP A 47 25.03 -1.82 -10.00
C TRP A 47 25.88 -1.25 -8.86
N THR A 48 25.55 -0.04 -8.42
CA THR A 48 26.24 0.65 -7.32
C THR A 48 25.23 1.48 -6.52
N SER A 49 25.65 2.05 -5.39
CA SER A 49 24.81 2.99 -4.62
C SER A 49 24.36 4.21 -5.44
N ASN A 50 25.12 4.59 -6.47
CA ASN A 50 24.83 5.75 -7.31
C ASN A 50 24.11 5.38 -8.61
N ASN A 51 23.93 4.08 -8.89
CA ASN A 51 23.28 3.58 -10.09
C ASN A 51 22.47 2.34 -9.75
N ASN A 52 21.20 2.54 -9.42
CA ASN A 52 20.26 1.50 -9.06
C ASN A 52 19.04 1.50 -10.01
N PRO A 53 19.07 0.68 -11.08
CA PRO A 53 17.93 0.53 -11.98
C PRO A 53 16.65 -0.01 -11.32
N MET A 54 16.76 -0.58 -10.12
CA MET A 54 15.65 -1.07 -9.32
C MET A 54 15.20 -0.06 -8.24
N ASP A 55 15.67 1.20 -8.29
CA ASP A 55 15.35 2.18 -7.25
C ASP A 55 13.85 2.47 -7.15
N GLN A 56 13.31 2.30 -5.94
CA GLN A 56 11.97 2.72 -5.56
C GLN A 56 11.95 3.78 -4.45
N TRP A 57 13.11 4.29 -4.02
CA TRP A 57 13.21 5.08 -2.79
C TRP A 57 12.46 6.40 -2.93
N SER A 58 12.85 7.19 -3.93
CA SER A 58 12.36 8.56 -4.09
C SER A 58 10.86 8.61 -4.40
N SER A 59 10.38 7.74 -5.30
CA SER A 59 8.96 7.72 -5.70
C SER A 59 8.06 7.28 -4.55
N CYS A 60 8.41 6.18 -3.86
CA CYS A 60 7.59 5.65 -2.77
C CYS A 60 7.60 6.57 -1.56
N LYS A 61 8.75 7.16 -1.18
CA LYS A 61 8.82 8.13 -0.08
C LYS A 61 8.01 9.39 -0.38
N ALA A 62 8.07 9.90 -1.61
CA ALA A 62 7.22 11.02 -2.01
C ALA A 62 5.73 10.66 -1.92
N ALA A 63 5.33 9.46 -2.37
CA ALA A 63 3.94 9.01 -2.26
C ALA A 63 3.48 8.92 -0.80
N ILE A 64 4.30 8.36 0.09
CA ILE A 64 3.99 8.29 1.53
C ILE A 64 3.83 9.68 2.14
N GLN A 65 4.68 10.65 1.78
CA GLN A 65 4.53 12.03 2.24
C GLN A 65 3.20 12.66 1.81
N TYR A 66 2.80 12.51 0.53
CA TYR A 66 1.49 12.97 0.07
C TYR A 66 0.33 12.27 0.78
N ILE A 67 0.46 10.97 1.04
CA ILE A 67 -0.55 10.20 1.79
C ILE A 67 -0.67 10.74 3.22
N ASN A 68 0.44 10.97 3.90
CA ASN A 68 0.41 11.47 5.28
C ASN A 68 -0.16 12.90 5.34
N LEU A 69 0.19 13.76 4.38
CA LEU A 69 -0.44 15.08 4.25
C LEU A 69 -1.96 14.95 4.06
N PHE A 70 -2.39 14.07 3.16
CA PHE A 70 -3.81 13.82 2.92
C PHE A 70 -4.53 13.33 4.19
N LEU A 71 -3.93 12.39 4.92
CA LEU A 71 -4.50 11.86 6.17
C LEU A 71 -4.67 12.95 7.25
N GLY A 72 -3.82 13.98 7.28
CA GLY A 72 -3.97 15.13 8.18
C GLY A 72 -5.10 16.11 7.79
N GLU A 73 -5.46 16.16 6.50
CA GLU A 73 -6.39 17.15 5.96
C GLU A 73 -7.80 16.60 5.68
N VAL A 74 -7.93 15.28 5.45
CA VAL A 74 -9.16 14.65 4.95
C VAL A 74 -10.42 14.94 5.78
N ASP A 75 -10.30 15.04 7.11
CA ASP A 75 -11.43 15.34 8.01
C ASP A 75 -11.87 16.81 7.98
N GLN A 76 -11.00 17.70 7.52
CA GLN A 76 -11.24 19.14 7.46
C GLN A 76 -11.98 19.52 6.16
N VAL A 77 -12.09 18.59 5.21
CA VAL A 77 -12.68 18.82 3.89
C VAL A 77 -14.18 18.47 3.92
N SER A 78 -15.00 19.41 3.47
CA SER A 78 -16.43 19.15 3.18
C SER A 78 -16.56 18.54 1.79
N TRP A 79 -16.59 17.21 1.70
CA TRP A 79 -16.75 16.41 0.48
C TRP A 79 -18.16 16.49 -0.10
N VAL A 80 -19.16 16.55 0.78
CA VAL A 80 -20.59 16.62 0.44
C VAL A 80 -21.36 17.30 1.58
N ASP A 81 -22.47 17.97 1.24
CA ASP A 81 -23.25 18.76 2.21
C ASP A 81 -23.89 17.90 3.32
N ASN A 82 -24.25 16.65 3.03
CA ASN A 82 -24.84 15.77 4.03
C ASN A 82 -23.75 15.29 5.01
N PRO A 83 -23.81 15.62 6.31
CA PRO A 83 -22.74 15.29 7.25
C PRO A 83 -22.46 13.79 7.40
N LEU A 84 -23.51 12.96 7.40
CA LEU A 84 -23.36 11.51 7.55
C LEU A 84 -22.67 10.88 6.34
N VAL A 85 -23.03 11.35 5.14
CA VAL A 85 -22.39 10.93 3.90
C VAL A 85 -20.96 11.48 3.83
N ASN A 86 -20.72 12.70 4.31
CA ASN A 86 -19.39 13.27 4.39
C ASN A 86 -18.45 12.41 5.24
N THR A 87 -18.92 11.92 6.39
CA THR A 87 -18.16 10.96 7.21
C THR A 87 -17.82 9.69 6.42
N MET A 88 -18.75 9.14 5.64
CA MET A 88 -18.45 7.99 4.78
C MET A 88 -17.38 8.30 3.72
N PHE A 89 -17.40 9.49 3.12
CA PHE A 89 -16.34 9.93 2.20
C PHE A 89 -14.98 10.02 2.89
N CYS A 90 -14.92 10.62 4.09
CA CYS A 90 -13.69 10.66 4.88
C CYS A 90 -13.18 9.24 5.18
N ASP A 91 -14.05 8.34 5.62
CA ASP A 91 -13.72 6.94 5.91
C ASP A 91 -13.16 6.24 4.68
N ARG A 92 -13.85 6.33 3.53
CA ARG A 92 -13.36 5.73 2.28
C ARG A 92 -11.98 6.25 1.92
N LEU A 93 -11.83 7.57 1.86
CA LEU A 93 -10.58 8.17 1.39
C LEU A 93 -9.41 7.89 2.35
N LYS A 94 -9.65 7.84 3.66
CA LYS A 94 -8.67 7.36 4.66
C LYS A 94 -8.30 5.90 4.44
N GLY A 95 -9.31 5.04 4.25
CA GLY A 95 -9.09 3.61 4.02
C GLY A 95 -8.22 3.36 2.79
N GLU A 96 -8.47 4.08 1.70
CA GLU A 96 -7.64 4.06 0.50
C GLU A 96 -6.22 4.56 0.76
N ALA A 97 -6.07 5.67 1.50
CA ALA A 97 -4.78 6.25 1.84
C ALA A 97 -3.92 5.28 2.67
N TYR A 98 -4.47 4.64 3.69
CA TYR A 98 -3.77 3.60 4.46
C TYR A 98 -3.36 2.42 3.57
N GLY A 99 -4.23 1.96 2.69
CA GLY A 99 -3.95 0.81 1.82
C GLY A 99 -2.84 1.12 0.82
N LEU A 100 -2.81 2.34 0.28
CA LEU A 100 -1.71 2.83 -0.55
C LEU A 100 -0.41 2.93 0.25
N ARG A 101 -0.44 3.42 1.50
CA ARG A 101 0.76 3.51 2.34
C ARG A 101 1.37 2.13 2.60
N ALA A 102 0.52 1.13 2.87
CA ALA A 102 0.93 -0.28 2.98
C ALA A 102 1.60 -0.79 1.69
N MET A 103 1.00 -0.49 0.52
CA MET A 103 1.56 -0.85 -0.79
C MET A 103 2.94 -0.22 -1.02
N PHE A 104 3.08 1.09 -0.78
CA PHE A 104 4.36 1.78 -0.98
C PHE A 104 5.44 1.32 0.00
N MET A 105 5.06 1.03 1.25
CA MET A 105 5.97 0.42 2.23
C MET A 105 6.43 -0.97 1.76
N PHE A 106 5.54 -1.79 1.21
CA PHE A 106 5.91 -3.09 0.63
C PHE A 106 6.95 -2.94 -0.48
N TYR A 107 6.75 -2.02 -1.43
CA TYR A 107 7.72 -1.80 -2.51
C TYR A 107 9.06 -1.25 -2.02
N LEU A 108 9.05 -0.40 -0.99
CA LEU A 108 10.27 0.05 -0.32
C LEU A 108 11.04 -1.13 0.31
N LEU A 109 10.35 -2.03 1.01
CA LEU A 109 10.98 -3.21 1.60
C LEU A 109 11.53 -4.17 0.54
N GLN A 110 10.78 -4.37 -0.55
CA GLN A 110 11.20 -5.22 -1.66
C GLN A 110 12.49 -4.70 -2.32
N ALA A 111 12.58 -3.40 -2.58
CA ALA A 111 13.70 -2.81 -3.29
C ALA A 111 14.90 -2.48 -2.39
N HIS A 112 14.66 -2.13 -1.12
CA HIS A 112 15.68 -1.51 -0.26
C HIS A 112 15.88 -2.20 1.09
N GLY A 113 15.03 -3.14 1.49
CA GLY A 113 15.26 -3.94 2.71
C GLY A 113 16.52 -4.79 2.59
N GLY A 114 17.33 -4.87 3.64
CA GLY A 114 18.60 -5.59 3.54
C GLY A 114 19.38 -5.73 4.85
N TRP A 115 20.29 -6.70 4.85
CA TRP A 115 21.17 -7.01 5.97
C TRP A 115 22.30 -5.99 6.06
N THR A 116 22.56 -5.51 7.27
CA THR A 116 23.76 -4.74 7.57
C THR A 116 24.98 -5.68 7.73
N PRO A 117 26.21 -5.16 7.64
CA PRO A 117 27.40 -5.92 7.99
C PRO A 117 27.40 -6.45 9.43
N GLY A 118 26.60 -5.84 10.32
CA GLY A 118 26.43 -6.26 11.71
C GLY A 118 25.43 -7.41 11.90
N GLY A 119 24.80 -7.92 10.85
CA GLY A 119 23.83 -9.01 10.93
C GLY A 119 22.44 -8.57 11.39
N GLU A 120 22.12 -7.28 11.27
CA GLU A 120 20.77 -6.76 11.52
C GLU A 120 20.03 -6.60 10.19
N LEU A 121 18.77 -7.02 10.14
CA LEU A 121 17.93 -6.82 8.96
C LEU A 121 17.15 -5.51 9.09
N LEU A 122 17.50 -4.53 8.24
CA LEU A 122 16.87 -3.21 8.26
C LEU A 122 15.85 -3.06 7.13
N GLY A 123 14.73 -2.41 7.47
CA GLY A 123 13.71 -1.95 6.55
C GLY A 123 14.00 -0.52 6.12
N VAL A 124 13.00 0.33 6.02
CA VAL A 124 13.18 1.76 5.75
C VAL A 124 12.69 2.57 6.95
N PRO A 125 13.01 3.86 7.07
CA PRO A 125 12.42 4.65 8.14
C PRO A 125 10.91 4.71 8.00
N ILE A 126 10.19 4.49 9.09
CA ILE A 126 8.73 4.54 9.16
C ILE A 126 8.32 5.99 9.41
N VAL A 127 7.52 6.53 8.50
CA VAL A 127 7.03 7.91 8.56
C VAL A 127 5.52 7.88 8.42
N ASN A 128 4.82 8.13 9.52
CA ASN A 128 3.36 8.04 9.59
C ASN A 128 2.66 9.40 9.62
N GLU A 129 3.43 10.48 9.69
CA GLU A 129 2.97 11.86 9.71
C GLU A 129 3.63 12.64 8.57
N ALA A 130 3.05 13.77 8.17
CA ALA A 130 3.62 14.63 7.15
C ALA A 130 4.84 15.35 7.72
N GLU A 131 5.95 15.33 6.99
CA GLU A 131 7.16 16.04 7.37
C GLU A 131 7.21 17.39 6.66
N ASP A 132 7.49 18.45 7.40
CA ASP A 132 7.72 19.79 6.85
C ASP A 132 9.21 20.12 6.73
N ILE A 133 9.53 21.34 6.30
CA ILE A 133 10.92 21.80 6.12
C ILE A 133 11.72 21.87 7.43
N SER A 134 11.06 21.82 8.59
CA SER A 134 11.67 21.85 9.92
C SER A 134 11.86 20.46 10.53
N ALA A 135 11.31 19.42 9.88
CA ALA A 135 11.44 18.05 10.32
C ALA A 135 12.92 17.60 10.37
N ASN A 136 13.23 16.76 11.36
CA ASN A 136 14.53 16.11 11.40
C ASN A 136 14.53 14.91 10.45
N PHE A 137 15.18 15.06 9.30
CA PHE A 137 15.32 13.99 8.31
C PHE A 137 16.42 12.96 8.65
N ASN A 138 17.20 13.19 9.70
CA ASN A 138 18.31 12.32 10.09
C ASN A 138 17.87 11.33 11.18
N TYR A 139 17.03 10.38 10.78
CA TYR A 139 16.64 9.22 11.60
C TYR A 139 17.23 7.93 11.04
N PRO A 140 17.53 6.95 11.91
CA PRO A 140 17.99 5.63 11.47
C PRO A 140 16.88 4.90 10.69
N ARG A 141 17.28 3.87 9.93
CA ARG A 141 16.32 2.93 9.35
C ARG A 141 15.71 2.08 10.46
N ASP A 142 14.40 1.87 10.40
CA ASP A 142 13.73 0.90 11.27
C ASP A 142 14.09 -0.53 10.88
N THR A 143 13.80 -1.47 11.79
CA THR A 143 13.95 -2.90 11.48
C THR A 143 12.97 -3.31 10.39
N TYR A 144 13.35 -4.33 9.62
CA TYR A 144 12.47 -4.86 8.58
C TYR A 144 11.16 -5.38 9.18
N ASP A 145 11.23 -6.05 10.33
CA ASP A 145 10.07 -6.52 11.08
C ASP A 145 9.12 -5.40 11.51
N ALA A 146 9.64 -4.26 11.96
CA ALA A 146 8.83 -3.09 12.31
C ALA A 146 8.08 -2.55 11.07
N CYS A 147 8.73 -2.53 9.92
CA CYS A 147 8.08 -2.10 8.67
C CYS A 147 6.98 -3.07 8.22
N ILE A 148 7.18 -4.39 8.38
CA ILE A 148 6.13 -5.39 8.14
C ILE A 148 4.93 -5.16 9.06
N LYS A 149 5.17 -4.94 10.36
CA LYS A 149 4.11 -4.63 11.33
C LYS A 149 3.37 -3.34 10.97
N GLN A 150 4.06 -2.33 10.45
CA GLN A 150 3.43 -1.12 9.94
C GLN A 150 2.52 -1.41 8.74
N ILE A 151 2.96 -2.23 7.77
CA ILE A 151 2.10 -2.69 6.65
C ILE A 151 0.83 -3.34 7.19
N TYR A 152 0.94 -4.22 8.19
CA TYR A 152 -0.21 -4.92 8.75
C TYR A 152 -1.18 -3.96 9.46
N SER A 153 -0.64 -2.99 10.19
CA SER A 153 -1.43 -1.93 10.83
C SER A 153 -2.24 -1.13 9.81
N ASP A 154 -1.59 -0.68 8.74
CA ASP A 154 -2.26 0.09 7.67
C ASP A 154 -3.31 -0.76 6.93
N VAL A 155 -3.03 -2.03 6.67
CA VAL A 155 -4.02 -2.94 6.06
C VAL A 155 -5.22 -3.17 6.98
N GLN A 156 -5.02 -3.26 8.30
CA GLN A 156 -6.12 -3.37 9.26
C GLN A 156 -6.99 -2.09 9.26
N MET A 157 -6.36 -0.92 9.19
CA MET A 157 -7.09 0.35 9.07
C MET A 157 -7.90 0.41 7.78
N THR A 158 -7.34 -0.04 6.66
CA THR A 158 -8.08 -0.19 5.40
C THR A 158 -9.28 -1.13 5.54
N ALA A 159 -9.09 -2.31 6.11
CA ALA A 159 -10.15 -3.31 6.30
C ALA A 159 -11.32 -2.79 7.15
N ASN A 160 -11.04 -1.92 8.13
CA ASN A 160 -12.07 -1.31 8.97
C ASN A 160 -12.90 -0.24 8.23
N LEU A 161 -12.32 0.36 7.19
CA LEU A 161 -12.88 1.54 6.52
C LEU A 161 -13.49 1.22 5.15
N LEU A 162 -12.89 0.29 4.39
CA LEU A 162 -13.29 -0.04 3.02
C LEU A 162 -14.10 -1.34 2.93
N PRO A 163 -15.02 -1.44 1.95
CA PRO A 163 -15.61 -2.72 1.59
C PRO A 163 -14.53 -3.65 1.01
N LEU A 164 -14.83 -4.96 0.98
CA LEU A 164 -13.95 -5.94 0.35
C LEU A 164 -13.67 -5.60 -1.11
N ASP A 165 -14.75 -5.35 -1.84
CA ASP A 165 -14.77 -4.88 -3.22
C ASP A 165 -15.83 -3.78 -3.35
N TYR A 166 -15.61 -2.83 -4.26
CA TYR A 166 -16.58 -1.77 -4.54
C TYR A 166 -17.72 -2.32 -5.39
N GLU A 167 -18.84 -2.60 -4.75
CA GLU A 167 -20.03 -3.19 -5.36
C GLU A 167 -21.28 -2.49 -4.85
N ASN A 168 -22.28 -2.32 -5.73
CA ASN A 168 -23.57 -1.78 -5.31
C ASN A 168 -24.32 -2.82 -4.45
N ILE A 169 -24.89 -2.37 -3.33
CA ILE A 169 -25.82 -3.20 -2.55
C ILE A 169 -27.26 -2.96 -2.99
N ALA A 170 -28.14 -3.92 -2.74
CA ALA A 170 -29.54 -3.90 -3.19
C ALA A 170 -30.52 -3.39 -2.11
N SER A 171 -30.12 -3.38 -0.84
CA SER A 171 -30.99 -2.97 0.27
C SER A 171 -30.24 -2.44 1.49
N ASP A 172 -30.92 -1.65 2.32
CA ASP A 172 -30.37 -1.07 3.55
C ASP A 172 -29.89 -2.14 4.56
N ASN A 173 -30.42 -3.37 4.47
CA ASN A 173 -30.01 -4.48 5.33
C ASN A 173 -28.56 -4.93 5.09
N GLN A 174 -27.99 -4.61 3.92
CA GLN A 174 -26.60 -4.94 3.56
C GLN A 174 -25.60 -3.84 3.95
N ILE A 175 -26.08 -2.70 4.44
CA ILE A 175 -25.21 -1.60 4.91
C ILE A 175 -24.49 -2.06 6.19
N PRO A 176 -23.16 -1.85 6.31
CA PRO A 176 -22.43 -2.09 7.54
C PRO A 176 -23.08 -1.39 8.74
N GLU A 177 -23.16 -2.07 9.89
CA GLU A 177 -23.89 -1.58 11.07
C GLU A 177 -23.47 -0.17 11.52
N LYS A 178 -22.18 0.16 11.37
CA LYS A 178 -21.63 1.49 11.66
C LYS A 178 -22.31 2.65 10.90
N TYR A 179 -22.86 2.38 9.72
CA TYR A 179 -23.58 3.38 8.92
C TYR A 179 -25.10 3.15 8.95
N ARG A 180 -25.54 1.90 9.05
CA ARG A 180 -26.97 1.58 9.15
C ARG A 180 -27.62 2.21 10.39
N SER A 181 -26.92 2.17 11.53
CA SER A 181 -27.37 2.76 12.79
C SER A 181 -27.51 4.29 12.78
N THR A 182 -26.91 4.98 11.79
CA THR A 182 -26.99 6.45 11.65
C THR A 182 -28.10 6.90 10.69
N GLY A 183 -28.82 5.96 10.06
CA GLY A 183 -29.91 6.25 9.12
C GLY A 183 -29.46 6.43 7.67
N ILE A 184 -28.25 5.98 7.30
CA ILE A 184 -27.82 5.92 5.90
C ILE A 184 -28.70 4.94 5.12
N ASN A 185 -29.13 5.36 3.92
CA ASN A 185 -29.85 4.49 2.98
C ASN A 185 -28.93 3.94 1.87
N VAL A 186 -29.42 2.95 1.13
CA VAL A 186 -28.70 2.26 0.05
C VAL A 186 -28.15 3.20 -1.01
N SER A 187 -28.91 4.24 -1.41
CA SER A 187 -28.45 5.20 -2.42
C SER A 187 -27.26 6.01 -1.93
N GLN A 188 -27.26 6.42 -0.66
CA GLN A 188 -26.17 7.14 -0.04
C GLN A 188 -24.93 6.25 0.15
N TYR A 189 -25.13 4.98 0.53
CA TYR A 189 -24.03 4.03 0.65
C TYR A 189 -23.38 3.75 -0.71
N ASN A 190 -24.16 3.40 -1.73
CA ASN A 190 -23.64 3.12 -3.08
C ASN A 190 -22.99 4.35 -3.72
N MET A 191 -23.42 5.57 -3.37
CA MET A 191 -22.76 6.79 -3.82
C MET A 191 -21.31 6.89 -3.31
N VAL A 192 -20.99 6.32 -2.14
CA VAL A 192 -19.65 6.39 -1.55
C VAL A 192 -18.85 5.12 -1.77
N PHE A 193 -19.47 3.94 -1.66
CA PHE A 193 -18.81 2.64 -1.67
C PHE A 193 -19.26 1.71 -2.82
N GLY A 194 -20.03 2.24 -3.77
CA GLY A 194 -20.54 1.47 -4.91
C GLY A 194 -19.53 1.29 -6.03
N GLU A 195 -19.98 0.63 -7.10
CA GLU A 195 -19.13 0.09 -8.18
C GLU A 195 -18.34 1.14 -8.98
N ASN A 196 -18.74 2.42 -8.91
CA ASN A 196 -18.03 3.53 -9.56
C ASN A 196 -16.58 3.67 -9.08
N PHE A 197 -16.25 3.11 -7.91
CA PHE A 197 -14.90 3.13 -7.34
C PHE A 197 -14.12 1.82 -7.56
N ARG A 198 -14.63 0.89 -8.37
CA ARG A 198 -13.80 -0.22 -8.87
C ARG A 198 -12.49 0.32 -9.44
N THR A 199 -11.43 -0.48 -9.35
CA THR A 199 -10.02 -0.11 -9.65
C THR A 199 -9.30 0.76 -8.62
N ARG A 200 -10.03 1.39 -7.68
CA ARG A 200 -9.39 2.03 -6.53
C ARG A 200 -8.96 0.99 -5.50
N MET A 201 -8.13 1.40 -4.54
CA MET A 201 -7.73 0.57 -3.41
C MET A 201 -8.98 0.07 -2.68
N SER A 202 -9.10 -1.25 -2.53
CA SER A 202 -10.14 -1.93 -1.75
C SER A 202 -9.51 -2.75 -0.62
N SER A 203 -10.31 -3.24 0.33
CA SER A 203 -9.80 -4.11 1.38
C SER A 203 -9.17 -5.38 0.82
N ARG A 204 -9.71 -5.95 -0.26
CA ARG A 204 -9.11 -7.11 -0.95
C ARG A 204 -7.70 -6.82 -1.44
N ILE A 205 -7.47 -5.67 -2.06
CA ILE A 205 -6.15 -5.27 -2.58
C ILE A 205 -5.16 -5.07 -1.42
N ALA A 206 -5.58 -4.39 -0.35
CA ALA A 206 -4.73 -4.21 0.83
C ALA A 206 -4.37 -5.55 1.50
N MET A 207 -5.33 -6.48 1.62
CA MET A 207 -5.09 -7.84 2.10
C MET A 207 -4.09 -8.59 1.22
N ALA A 208 -4.14 -8.42 -0.11
CA ALA A 208 -3.14 -8.99 -1.02
C ALA A 208 -1.73 -8.45 -0.75
N PHE A 209 -1.58 -7.15 -0.45
CA PHE A 209 -0.27 -6.60 -0.04
C PHE A 209 0.21 -7.13 1.32
N ARG A 210 -0.69 -7.36 2.27
CA ARG A 210 -0.34 -8.05 3.53
C ARG A 210 0.18 -9.47 3.26
N ALA A 211 -0.51 -10.23 2.41
CA ALA A 211 -0.11 -11.58 2.03
C ALA A 211 1.26 -11.60 1.32
N LYS A 212 1.49 -10.66 0.38
CA LYS A 212 2.80 -10.47 -0.28
C LYS A 212 3.91 -10.09 0.71
N ALA A 213 3.64 -9.18 1.64
CA ALA A 213 4.59 -8.78 2.66
C ALA A 213 4.95 -9.94 3.59
N ALA A 214 3.96 -10.75 3.98
CA ALA A 214 4.19 -11.94 4.79
C ALA A 214 5.03 -12.99 4.05
N LEU A 215 4.72 -13.23 2.77
CA LEU A 215 5.49 -14.13 1.92
C LEU A 215 6.96 -13.68 1.82
N LEU A 216 7.19 -12.39 1.63
CA LEU A 216 8.54 -11.82 1.57
C LEU A 216 9.26 -11.95 2.91
N GLY A 217 8.61 -11.59 4.02
CA GLY A 217 9.18 -11.66 5.37
C GLY A 217 9.53 -13.09 5.82
N ALA A 218 8.74 -14.09 5.42
CA ALA A 218 8.99 -15.50 5.70
C ALA A 218 10.05 -16.16 4.79
N SER A 219 10.43 -15.49 3.69
CA SER A 219 11.36 -16.06 2.72
C SER A 219 12.78 -16.20 3.30
N PRO A 220 13.62 -17.13 2.80
CA PRO A 220 14.95 -17.38 3.37
C PRO A 220 15.87 -16.14 3.41
N ALA A 221 15.65 -15.18 2.50
CA ALA A 221 16.40 -13.94 2.45
C ALA A 221 16.13 -13.03 3.67
N PHE A 222 14.95 -13.12 4.28
CA PHE A 222 14.49 -12.19 5.31
C PHE A 222 14.05 -12.87 6.62
N ALA A 223 13.79 -14.19 6.62
CA ALA A 223 13.19 -14.93 7.73
C ALA A 223 13.96 -14.81 9.05
N GLN A 224 15.29 -14.66 9.02
CA GLN A 224 16.09 -14.52 10.26
C GLN A 224 15.93 -13.15 10.93
N GLY A 225 15.41 -12.14 10.21
CA GLY A 225 15.28 -10.76 10.69
C GLY A 225 13.83 -10.33 10.90
N THR A 226 12.87 -11.25 10.84
CA THR A 226 11.46 -10.98 11.09
C THR A 226 10.84 -12.02 12.00
N THR A 227 9.69 -11.71 12.60
CA THR A 227 8.89 -12.69 13.35
C THR A 227 7.90 -13.43 12.44
N VAL A 228 7.88 -13.14 11.14
CA VAL A 228 6.92 -13.69 10.19
C VAL A 228 7.30 -15.12 9.83
N THR A 229 6.33 -16.02 9.89
CA THR A 229 6.51 -17.42 9.54
C THR A 229 5.85 -17.78 8.21
N TRP A 230 6.24 -18.93 7.65
CA TRP A 230 5.52 -19.53 6.51
C TRP A 230 4.07 -19.84 6.82
N ALA A 231 3.74 -20.13 8.09
CA ALA A 231 2.36 -20.35 8.51
C ALA A 231 1.55 -19.05 8.42
N ASP A 232 2.12 -17.91 8.84
CA ASP A 232 1.46 -16.60 8.71
C ASP A 232 1.23 -16.26 7.23
N ALA A 233 2.26 -16.44 6.39
CA ALA A 233 2.15 -16.24 4.96
C ALA A 233 1.06 -17.13 4.33
N ALA A 234 1.03 -18.42 4.67
CA ALA A 234 0.02 -19.35 4.19
C ALA A 234 -1.39 -18.95 4.64
N ASN A 235 -1.58 -18.58 5.91
CA ASN A 235 -2.87 -18.18 6.46
C ASN A 235 -3.39 -16.92 5.75
N TYR A 236 -2.57 -15.88 5.57
CA TYR A 236 -3.02 -14.65 4.90
C TYR A 236 -3.35 -14.84 3.41
N ASN A 237 -2.64 -15.75 2.73
CA ASN A 237 -3.00 -16.12 1.35
C ASN A 237 -4.27 -17.00 1.33
N GLY A 238 -4.43 -17.90 2.31
CA GLY A 238 -5.63 -18.72 2.49
C GLY A 238 -6.88 -17.86 2.66
N GLU A 239 -6.83 -16.82 3.49
CA GLU A 239 -7.92 -15.85 3.65
C GLU A 239 -8.38 -15.25 2.31
N LEU A 240 -7.45 -14.99 1.37
CA LEU A 240 -7.80 -14.47 0.05
C LEU A 240 -8.40 -15.53 -0.88
N LEU A 241 -7.95 -16.78 -0.78
CA LEU A 241 -8.47 -17.91 -1.54
C LEU A 241 -9.90 -18.27 -1.08
N ASP A 242 -10.17 -18.22 0.21
CA ASP A 242 -11.50 -18.49 0.76
C ASP A 242 -12.55 -17.51 0.20
N LEU A 243 -12.15 -16.26 -0.09
CA LEU A 243 -13.03 -15.26 -0.70
C LEU A 243 -13.45 -15.58 -2.14
N ILE A 244 -12.79 -16.52 -2.81
CA ILE A 244 -13.14 -16.99 -4.17
C ILE A 244 -13.63 -18.44 -4.20
N GLY A 245 -13.92 -19.03 -3.03
CA GLY A 245 -14.41 -20.40 -2.91
C GLY A 245 -13.32 -21.46 -2.69
N GLY A 246 -12.08 -21.05 -2.39
CA GLY A 246 -10.97 -21.96 -2.10
C GLY A 246 -10.16 -22.39 -3.33
N LEU A 247 -9.31 -23.41 -3.14
CA LEU A 247 -8.52 -24.09 -4.18
C LEU A 247 -9.29 -25.27 -4.79
#